data_AF-A0A7X7C3Q3-F1
#
_entry.id   AF-A0A7X7C3Q3-F1
#
_cell.length_a   1.000
_cell.length_b   1.000
_cell.length_c   1.000
_cell.angle_alpha   90.00
_cell.angle_beta   90.00
_cell.angle_gamma   90.00
#
_symmetry.space_group_name_H-M   'P 1'
#
loop_
_entity.id
_entity.type
_entity.pdbx_description
1 polymer ?
#
loop_
_entity_poly.entity_id
_entity_poly.type
_entity_poly.pdbx_seq_one_letter_code
_entity_poly.pdbx_strand_id
1 'polypeptide(L)'
;MSHNIDIKYAGILLESAKKALIMLHGRGATAESILTLGDHLNVAEYALLAPQATNNTWYPYSFMAPFEENEPWLSSAIDIVKQTVNK
;
A
#
# COMPACT_ATOMS: atom_id res chain seq x y z
N MET A 1 -13.77 -8.98 -6.60
CA MET A 1 -13.56 -7.58 -7.03
C MET A 1 -12.06 -7.38 -7.21
N SER A 2 -11.63 -6.52 -8.13
CA SER A 2 -10.22 -6.15 -8.29
C SER A 2 -10.00 -4.76 -7.72
N HIS A 3 -8.84 -4.54 -7.12
CA HIS A 3 -8.38 -3.20 -6.81
C HIS A 3 -7.95 -2.47 -8.08
N ASN A 4 -8.17 -1.16 -8.08
CA ASN A 4 -7.62 -0.24 -9.08
C ASN A 4 -6.22 0.21 -8.64
N ILE A 5 -5.31 0.38 -9.60
CA ILE A 5 -3.99 0.93 -9.28
C ILE A 5 -4.10 2.42 -8.97
N ASP A 6 -3.86 2.77 -7.72
CA ASP A 6 -3.70 4.14 -7.24
C ASP A 6 -2.56 4.13 -6.21
N ILE A 7 -1.47 4.83 -6.51
CA ILE A 7 -0.27 4.87 -5.68
C ILE A 7 0.01 6.32 -5.35
N LYS A 8 0.08 6.62 -4.05
CA LYS A 8 0.50 7.92 -3.53
C LYS A 8 2.00 7.90 -3.24
N TYR A 9 2.64 9.04 -3.40
CA TYR A 9 4.07 9.21 -3.21
C TYR A 9 4.35 10.31 -2.19
N ALA A 10 5.39 10.15 -1.38
CA ALA A 10 5.92 11.16 -0.48
C ALA A 10 7.44 10.96 -0.29
N GLY A 11 8.07 11.82 0.52
CA GLY A 11 9.52 11.79 0.72
C GLY A 11 10.27 12.31 -0.51
N ILE A 12 11.44 11.74 -0.79
CA ILE A 12 12.23 12.11 -1.97
C ILE A 12 11.63 11.52 -3.25
N LEU A 13 11.86 12.19 -4.39
CA LEU A 13 11.43 11.70 -5.70
C LEU A 13 12.00 10.31 -5.96
N LEU A 14 11.14 9.37 -6.38
CA LEU A 14 11.51 7.97 -6.60
C LEU A 14 12.73 7.82 -7.52
N GLU A 15 12.77 8.60 -8.60
CA GLU A 15 13.85 8.61 -9.60
C GLU A 15 15.21 9.03 -9.03
N SER A 16 15.21 9.77 -7.92
CA SER A 16 16.43 10.26 -7.25
C SER A 16 16.76 9.45 -5.99
N ALA A 17 15.89 8.52 -5.60
CA ALA A 17 15.99 7.81 -4.34
C ALA A 17 16.91 6.61 -4.40
N LYS A 18 17.75 6.44 -3.38
CA LYS A 18 18.58 5.22 -3.20
C LYS A 18 17.83 4.11 -2.48
N LYS A 19 16.75 4.45 -1.78
CA LYS A 19 15.92 3.55 -0.98
C LYS A 19 14.46 3.94 -1.15
N ALA A 20 13.59 2.94 -1.11
CA ALA A 20 12.15 3.13 -1.12
C ALA A 20 11.51 2.39 0.05
N LEU A 21 10.40 2.91 0.56
CA LEU A 21 9.55 2.27 1.55
C LEU A 21 8.11 2.21 1.03
N ILE A 22 7.59 0.99 0.87
CA ILE A 22 6.19 0.77 0.53
C ILE A 22 5.40 0.65 1.82
N MET A 23 4.44 1.56 2.02
CA MET A 23 3.66 1.70 3.23
C MET A 23 2.22 1.26 2.95
N LEU A 24 1.74 0.24 3.66
CA LEU A 24 0.39 -0.31 3.48
C LEU A 24 -0.51 0.13 4.62
N HIS A 25 -1.61 0.81 4.29
CA HIS A 25 -2.57 1.28 5.28
C HIS A 25 -3.43 0.13 5.83
N GLY A 26 -4.05 0.34 7.01
CA GLY A 26 -4.99 -0.61 7.61
C GLY A 26 -6.41 -0.54 7.02
N ARG A 27 -7.31 -1.40 7.51
CA ARG A 27 -8.73 -1.41 7.09
C ARG A 27 -9.41 -0.08 7.44
N GLY A 28 -10.14 0.48 6.48
CA GLY A 28 -10.86 1.75 6.59
C GLY A 28 -9.99 3.00 6.40
N ALA A 29 -8.66 2.84 6.36
CA ALA A 29 -7.71 3.94 6.24
C ALA A 29 -7.39 4.30 4.78
N THR A 30 -6.55 5.32 4.58
CA THR A 30 -6.12 5.79 3.26
C THR A 30 -4.60 5.72 3.09
N ALA A 31 -4.14 5.74 1.84
CA ALA A 31 -2.71 5.82 1.50
C ALA A 31 -2.04 7.07 2.10
N GLU A 32 -2.70 8.23 2.08
CA GLU A 32 -2.18 9.45 2.71
C GLU A 32 -2.01 9.27 4.22
N SER A 33 -2.95 8.60 4.90
CA SER A 33 -2.90 8.42 6.35
C SER A 33 -1.74 7.53 6.82
N ILE A 34 -1.30 6.56 6.01
CA ILE A 34 -0.13 5.75 6.37
C ILE A 34 1.18 6.48 6.05
N LEU A 35 1.20 7.34 5.02
CA LEU A 35 2.39 8.14 4.66
C LEU A 35 2.81 9.11 5.78
N THR A 36 1.87 9.61 6.60
CA THR A 36 2.21 10.48 7.74
C THR A 36 3.09 9.79 8.79
N LEU A 37 3.13 8.45 8.83
CA LEU A 37 4.06 7.73 9.70
C LEU A 37 5.52 8.00 9.32
N GLY A 38 5.79 8.41 8.07
CA GLY A 38 7.10 8.84 7.61
C GLY A 38 7.71 9.96 8.47
N ASP A 39 6.89 10.85 9.03
CA ASP A 39 7.33 11.95 9.90
C ASP A 39 7.91 11.47 11.24
N HIS A 40 7.62 10.22 11.62
CA HIS A 40 8.05 9.59 12.87
C HIS A 40 9.13 8.52 12.65
N LEU A 41 9.52 8.27 11.41
CA LEU A 41 10.51 7.25 11.05
C LEU A 41 11.79 7.92 10.54
N ASN A 42 12.93 7.24 10.68
CA ASN A 42 14.19 7.72 10.14
C ASN A 42 14.29 7.43 8.62
N VAL A 43 13.44 8.09 7.84
CA VAL A 43 13.23 7.82 6.40
C VAL A 43 13.34 9.08 5.52
N ALA A 44 13.98 10.13 6.01
CA ALA A 44 14.15 11.40 5.27
C ALA A 44 14.80 11.23 3.88
N GLU A 45 15.62 10.19 3.70
CA GLU A 45 16.30 9.86 2.44
C GLU A 45 15.58 8.75 1.61
N TYR A 46 14.31 8.46 1.89
CA TYR A 46 13.56 7.40 1.22
C TYR A 46 12.47 8.00 0.33
N ALA A 47 12.26 7.37 -0.83
CA ALA A 47 11.00 7.53 -1.54
C ALA A 47 9.93 6.71 -0.80
N LEU A 48 8.82 7.34 -0.46
CA LEU A 48 7.70 6.68 0.19
C LEU A 48 6.61 6.43 -0.84
N LEU A 49 6.12 5.20 -0.91
CA LEU A 49 5.03 4.80 -1.80
C LEU A 49 3.92 4.19 -0.94
N ALA A 50 2.68 4.56 -1.19
CA ALA A 50 1.52 3.98 -0.53
C ALA A 50 0.44 3.65 -1.56
N PRO A 51 0.23 2.37 -1.93
CA PRO A 51 -0.92 1.99 -2.71
C PRO A 51 -2.21 2.19 -1.90
N GLN A 52 -3.27 2.65 -2.57
CA GLN A 52 -4.60 2.80 -1.99
C GLN A 52 -5.44 1.56 -2.29
N ALA A 53 -5.94 0.88 -1.25
CA ALA A 53 -6.90 -0.18 -1.42
C ALA A 53 -8.25 0.39 -1.87
N THR A 54 -8.83 -0.15 -2.95
CA THR A 54 -10.22 0.12 -3.31
C THR A 54 -11.16 -0.15 -2.14
N ASN A 55 -12.11 0.75 -1.89
CA ASN A 55 -13.03 0.72 -0.73
C ASN A 55 -12.31 0.69 0.64
N ASN A 56 -11.07 1.20 0.69
CA ASN A 56 -10.25 1.29 1.90
C ASN A 56 -10.02 -0.05 2.61
N THR A 57 -10.07 -1.17 1.89
CA THR A 57 -9.86 -2.49 2.49
C THR A 57 -9.15 -3.41 1.51
N TRP A 58 -8.08 -4.09 1.92
CA TRP A 58 -7.34 -5.02 1.06
C TRP A 58 -8.09 -6.33 0.81
N TYR A 59 -8.93 -6.73 1.75
CA TYR A 59 -9.78 -7.91 1.66
C TYR A 59 -10.99 -7.75 2.61
N PRO A 60 -12.15 -8.34 2.31
CA PRO A 60 -13.40 -8.03 2.98
C PRO A 60 -13.53 -8.59 4.41
N TYR A 61 -12.94 -9.75 4.69
CA TYR A 61 -13.13 -10.45 5.97
C TYR A 61 -11.89 -10.40 6.87
N SER A 62 -11.95 -11.08 8.02
CA SER A 62 -10.81 -11.19 8.94
C SER A 62 -9.62 -11.86 8.25
N PHE A 63 -8.40 -11.52 8.68
CA PHE A 63 -7.19 -12.21 8.22
C PHE A 63 -7.14 -13.68 8.72
N MET A 64 -7.96 -14.02 9.72
CA MET A 64 -8.12 -15.39 10.23
C MET A 64 -9.31 -16.14 9.57
N ALA A 65 -10.09 -15.50 8.71
CA ALA A 65 -11.13 -16.17 7.94
C ALA A 65 -10.49 -17.15 6.93
N PRO A 66 -11.23 -18.16 6.43
CA PRO A 66 -10.76 -18.99 5.33
C PRO A 66 -10.25 -18.13 4.17
N PHE A 67 -9.13 -18.54 3.59
CA PHE A 67 -8.41 -17.76 2.58
C PHE A 67 -9.31 -17.44 1.38
N GLU A 68 -10.11 -18.41 0.96
CA GLU A 68 -11.01 -18.36 -0.18
C GLU A 68 -12.10 -17.29 -0.04
N GLU A 69 -12.51 -16.97 1.19
CA GLU A 69 -13.52 -15.93 1.43
C GLU A 69 -12.98 -14.52 1.13
N ASN A 70 -11.67 -14.34 1.25
CA ASN A 70 -11.01 -13.07 0.94
C ASN A 70 -10.63 -12.95 -0.54
N GLU A 71 -10.82 -14.00 -1.34
CA GLU A 71 -10.57 -13.96 -2.78
C GLU A 71 -11.78 -13.42 -3.59
N PRO A 72 -11.57 -12.74 -4.73
CA PRO A 72 -10.28 -12.42 -5.36
C PRO A 72 -9.64 -11.10 -4.86
N TRP A 73 -10.13 -10.52 -3.77
CA TRP A 73 -9.62 -9.23 -3.26
C TRP A 73 -8.18 -9.36 -2.79
N LEU A 74 -7.87 -10.44 -2.06
CA LEU A 74 -6.52 -10.70 -1.55
C LEU A 74 -5.49 -10.87 -2.67
N SER A 75 -5.75 -11.72 -3.66
CA SER A 75 -4.86 -11.84 -4.83
C SER A 75 -4.67 -10.51 -5.54
N SER A 76 -5.75 -9.73 -5.71
CA SER A 76 -5.65 -8.40 -6.32
C SER A 76 -4.83 -7.42 -5.47
N ALA A 77 -4.91 -7.49 -4.15
CA ALA A 77 -4.13 -6.64 -3.24
C ALA A 77 -2.63 -6.95 -3.37
N ILE A 78 -2.28 -8.24 -3.42
CA ILE A 78 -0.90 -8.70 -3.65
C ILE A 78 -0.38 -8.20 -5.01
N ASP A 79 -1.21 -8.25 -6.05
CA ASP A 79 -0.84 -7.76 -7.39
C ASP A 79 -0.58 -6.24 -7.41
N ILE A 80 -1.33 -5.45 -6.64
CA ILE A 80 -1.05 -4.01 -6.50
C ILE A 80 0.27 -3.76 -5.78
N VAL A 81 0.54 -4.50 -4.69
CA VAL A 81 1.83 -4.37 -3.99
C VAL A 81 2.97 -4.73 -4.94
N LYS A 82 2.83 -5.81 -5.71
CA LYS A 82 3.81 -6.21 -6.74
C LYS A 82 3.99 -5.14 -7.81
N GLN A 83 2.92 -4.52 -8.29
CA GLN A 83 3.00 -3.41 -9.24
C GLN A 83 3.68 -2.17 -8.64
N THR A 84 3.52 -1.93 -7.34
CA THR A 84 4.20 -0.85 -6.61
C THR A 84 5.69 -1.12 -6.48
N VAL A 85 6.08 -2.37 -6.23
CA VAL A 85 7.50 -2.80 -6.22
C VAL A 85 8.17 -2.63 -7.58
N ASN A 86 7.42 -2.77 -8.68
CA ASN A 86 7.93 -2.66 -10.04
C ASN A 86 7.96 -1.21 -10.58
N LYS A 87 7.75 -0.20 -9.71
CA LYS A 87 7.96 1.21 -10.04
C LYS A 87 9.43 1.55 -9.97
#